data_AF-A0A447PT96-F1
#
_entry.id   AF-A0A447PT96-F1
#
_cell.length_a   1.000
_cell.length_b   1.000
_cell.length_c   1.000
_cell.angle_alpha   90.00
_cell.angle_beta   90.00
_cell.angle_gamma   90.00
#
_symmetry.space_group_name_H-M   'P 1'
#
loop_
_entity.id
_entity.type
_entity.pdbx_description
1 polymer ?
#
loop_
_entity_poly.entity_id
_entity_poly.type
_entity_poly.pdbx_seq_one_letter_code
_entity_poly.pdbx_strand_id
1 'polypeptide(L)'
;MEAFRANVRKLNRHREDLAEQVRSQTAELHALVLEHRQARAEAEKANEAKSTFLAAMSHEIRTPLYGILGTVQLLADKPLMANYRDDLQAINDSGESLLAILNDILDYSAIEVGGTNVSISEEPFEPRQLLNSALHLMHSRVQGGAHRRL
;
A
#
# COMPACT_ATOMS: atom_id res chain seq x y z
N MET A 1 -72.31 -15.39 -8.26
CA MET A 1 -71.79 -14.23 -9.03
C MET A 1 -71.13 -13.17 -8.14
N GLU A 2 -71.72 -12.80 -7.01
CA GLU A 2 -71.23 -11.70 -6.16
C GLU A 2 -69.91 -11.98 -5.42
N ALA A 3 -69.76 -13.19 -4.85
CA ALA A 3 -68.53 -13.62 -4.17
C ALA A 3 -67.30 -13.65 -5.10
N PHE A 4 -67.48 -14.07 -6.36
CA PHE A 4 -66.42 -14.04 -7.37
C PHE A 4 -65.98 -12.60 -7.67
N ARG A 5 -66.93 -11.67 -7.85
CA ARG A 5 -66.64 -10.24 -8.05
C ARG A 5 -65.97 -9.60 -6.84
N ALA A 6 -66.28 -10.05 -5.62
CA ALA A 6 -65.62 -9.59 -4.40
C ALA A 6 -64.17 -10.09 -4.32
N ASN A 7 -63.91 -11.34 -4.69
CA ASN A 7 -62.57 -11.90 -4.73
C ASN A 7 -61.68 -11.25 -5.80
N VAL A 8 -62.20 -11.01 -7.00
CA VAL A 8 -61.48 -10.27 -8.05
C VAL A 8 -61.10 -8.85 -7.59
N ARG A 9 -62.00 -8.16 -6.88
CA ARG A 9 -61.71 -6.85 -6.28
C ARG A 9 -60.68 -6.89 -5.15
N LYS A 10 -60.65 -7.96 -4.34
CA LYS A 10 -59.61 -8.15 -3.32
C LYS A 10 -58.24 -8.42 -3.96
N LEU A 11 -58.20 -9.28 -4.97
CA LEU A 11 -56.97 -9.62 -5.69
C LEU A 11 -56.37 -8.41 -6.42
N ASN A 12 -57.21 -7.61 -7.10
CA ASN A 12 -56.73 -6.41 -7.79
C ASN A 12 -56.14 -5.38 -6.82
N ARG A 13 -56.81 -5.15 -5.68
CA ARG A 13 -56.27 -4.27 -4.62
C ARG A 13 -54.93 -4.76 -4.09
N HIS A 14 -54.85 -6.05 -3.76
CA HIS A 14 -53.59 -6.61 -3.26
C HIS A 14 -52.45 -6.54 -4.30
N ARG A 15 -52.77 -6.70 -5.59
CA ARG A 15 -51.80 -6.55 -6.69
C ARG A 15 -51.35 -5.09 -6.84
N GLU A 16 -52.25 -4.14 -6.69
CA GLU A 16 -51.96 -2.70 -6.71
C GLU A 16 -51.07 -2.31 -5.52
N ASP A 17 -51.42 -2.76 -4.31
CA ASP A 17 -50.63 -2.53 -3.09
C ASP A 17 -49.21 -3.11 -3.24
N LEU A 18 -49.08 -4.33 -3.75
CA LEU A 18 -47.78 -4.96 -3.98
C LEU A 18 -46.96 -4.22 -5.05
N ALA A 19 -47.61 -3.78 -6.14
CA ALA A 19 -46.95 -3.01 -7.19
C ALA A 19 -46.49 -1.63 -6.67
N GLU A 20 -47.20 -1.04 -5.73
CA GLU A 20 -46.77 0.19 -5.04
C GLU A 20 -45.59 -0.07 -4.11
N GLN A 21 -45.64 -1.13 -3.29
CA GLN A 21 -44.53 -1.53 -2.43
C GLN A 21 -43.25 -1.81 -3.21
N VAL A 22 -43.33 -2.59 -4.30
CA VAL A 22 -42.17 -2.89 -5.15
C VAL A 22 -41.61 -1.61 -5.76
N ARG A 23 -42.46 -0.69 -6.23
CA ARG A 23 -42.00 0.61 -6.77
C ARG A 23 -41.29 1.45 -5.70
N SER A 24 -41.85 1.51 -4.49
CA SER A 24 -41.26 2.24 -3.38
C SER A 24 -39.90 1.66 -2.97
N GLN A 25 -39.81 0.34 -2.79
CA GLN A 25 -38.55 -0.34 -2.46
C GLN A 25 -37.51 -0.22 -3.58
N THR A 26 -37.94 -0.30 -4.85
CA THR A 26 -37.03 -0.13 -5.99
C THR A 26 -36.45 1.28 -6.02
N ALA A 27 -37.26 2.32 -5.75
CA ALA A 27 -36.80 3.69 -5.68
C ALA A 27 -35.82 3.91 -4.52
N GLU A 28 -36.11 3.34 -3.35
CA GLU A 28 -35.23 3.41 -2.18
C GLU A 28 -33.89 2.70 -2.43
N LEU A 29 -33.92 1.48 -2.99
CA LEU A 29 -32.71 0.76 -3.37
C LEU A 29 -31.88 1.54 -4.41
N HIS A 30 -32.53 2.16 -5.39
CA HIS A 30 -31.83 2.99 -6.38
C HIS A 30 -31.15 4.20 -5.73
N ALA A 31 -31.81 4.87 -4.80
CA ALA A 31 -31.23 5.99 -4.05
C ALA A 31 -30.01 5.53 -3.23
N LEU A 32 -30.14 4.42 -2.50
CA LEU A 32 -29.05 3.85 -1.71
C LEU A 32 -27.86 3.42 -2.58
N VAL A 33 -28.12 2.83 -3.75
CA VAL A 33 -27.06 2.46 -4.71
C VAL A 33 -26.33 3.71 -5.22
N LEU A 34 -27.03 4.81 -5.49
CA LEU A 34 -26.40 6.06 -5.91
C LEU A 34 -25.54 6.65 -4.79
N GLU A 35 -26.05 6.68 -3.56
CA GLU A 35 -25.32 7.14 -2.38
C GLU A 35 -24.05 6.30 -2.15
N HIS A 36 -24.17 4.98 -2.16
CA HIS A 36 -23.02 4.09 -2.02
C HIS A 36 -21.99 4.26 -3.14
N ARG A 37 -22.43 4.50 -4.38
CA ARG A 37 -21.52 4.77 -5.50
C ARG A 37 -20.77 6.09 -5.29
N GLN A 38 -21.45 7.13 -4.82
CA GLN A 38 -20.81 8.42 -4.52
C GLN A 38 -19.80 8.29 -3.38
N ALA A 39 -20.20 7.69 -2.26
CA ALA A 39 -19.32 7.46 -1.11
C ALA A 39 -18.10 6.61 -1.49
N ARG A 40 -18.30 5.59 -2.34
CA ARG A 40 -17.20 4.77 -2.86
C ARG A 40 -16.24 5.57 -3.74
N ALA A 41 -16.76 6.38 -4.66
CA ALA A 41 -15.93 7.21 -5.54
C ALA A 41 -15.10 8.23 -4.75
N GLU A 42 -15.68 8.82 -3.69
CA GLU A 42 -14.97 9.72 -2.80
C GLU A 42 -13.86 9.00 -2.02
N ALA A 43 -14.14 7.80 -1.51
CA ALA A 43 -13.16 6.97 -0.83
C ALA A 43 -12.01 6.54 -1.75
N GLU A 44 -12.32 6.13 -2.99
CA GLU A 44 -11.31 5.76 -3.99
C GLU A 44 -10.40 6.96 -4.33
N LYS A 45 -10.98 8.15 -4.55
CA LYS A 45 -10.23 9.39 -4.80
C LYS A 45 -9.32 9.76 -3.62
N ALA A 46 -9.82 9.64 -2.39
CA ALA A 46 -9.02 9.89 -1.20
C ALA A 46 -7.85 8.91 -1.08
N ASN A 47 -8.08 7.64 -1.41
CA ASN A 47 -7.04 6.61 -1.38
C ASN A 47 -5.96 6.85 -2.45
N GLU A 48 -6.35 7.22 -3.67
CA GLU A 48 -5.40 7.58 -4.74
C GLU A 48 -4.53 8.78 -4.35
N ALA A 49 -5.13 9.82 -3.74
CA ALA A 49 -4.40 10.98 -3.25
C ALA A 49 -3.41 10.62 -2.12
N LYS A 50 -3.83 9.75 -1.18
CA LYS A 50 -2.96 9.22 -0.13
C LYS A 50 -1.76 8.48 -0.72
N SER A 51 -1.98 7.57 -1.68
CA SER A 51 -0.89 6.80 -2.29
C SER A 51 0.06 7.67 -3.11
N THR A 52 -0.47 8.65 -3.85
CA THR A 52 0.35 9.62 -4.59
C THR A 52 1.24 10.44 -3.65
N PHE A 53 0.67 10.91 -2.53
CA PHE A 53 1.42 11.66 -1.52
C PHE A 53 2.54 10.82 -0.91
N LEU A 54 2.25 9.57 -0.50
CA LEU A 54 3.25 8.68 0.09
C LEU A 54 4.38 8.35 -0.88
N ALA A 55 4.07 8.11 -2.15
CA ALA A 55 5.07 7.88 -3.20
C ALA A 55 6.00 9.09 -3.36
N ALA A 56 5.45 10.31 -3.46
CA ALA A 56 6.23 11.54 -3.60
C ALA A 56 7.14 11.77 -2.38
N MET A 57 6.58 11.68 -1.17
CA MET A 57 7.35 11.86 0.07
C MET A 57 8.49 10.85 0.20
N SER A 58 8.26 9.60 -0.19
CA SER A 58 9.31 8.59 -0.12
C SER A 58 10.47 8.88 -1.06
N HIS A 59 10.22 9.33 -2.29
CA HIS A 59 11.28 9.76 -3.20
C HIS A 59 12.07 10.95 -2.64
N GLU A 60 11.38 11.92 -2.03
CA GLU A 60 11.99 13.10 -1.41
C GLU A 60 12.79 12.77 -0.15
N ILE A 61 12.42 11.72 0.60
CA ILE A 61 13.17 11.25 1.79
C ILE A 61 14.36 10.36 1.38
N ARG A 62 14.18 9.48 0.40
CA ARG A 62 15.20 8.53 -0.06
C ARG A 62 16.46 9.24 -0.57
N THR A 63 16.30 10.33 -1.31
CA THR A 63 17.42 11.09 -1.89
C THR A 63 18.38 11.67 -0.84
N PRO A 64 17.93 12.48 0.14
CA PRO A 64 18.81 12.98 1.20
C PRO A 64 19.32 11.86 2.11
N LEU A 65 18.52 10.81 2.35
CA LEU A 65 18.96 9.68 3.17
C LEU A 65 20.12 8.90 2.54
N TYR A 66 20.06 8.63 1.23
CA TYR A 66 21.22 8.07 0.52
C TYR A 66 22.44 9.00 0.53
N GLY A 67 22.23 10.32 0.50
CA GLY A 67 23.30 11.30 0.69
C GLY A 67 23.98 11.21 2.06
N ILE A 68 23.18 11.05 3.13
CA ILE A 68 23.69 10.84 4.49
C ILE A 68 24.47 9.53 4.58
N LEU A 69 23.90 8.41 4.10
CA LEU A 69 24.56 7.11 4.14
C LEU A 69 25.87 7.10 3.34
N GLY A 70 25.88 7.69 2.14
CA GLY A 70 27.11 7.84 1.35
C GLY A 70 28.17 8.68 2.06
N THR A 71 27.76 9.75 2.76
CA THR A 71 28.67 10.57 3.56
C THR A 71 29.26 9.79 4.74
N VAL A 72 28.43 9.01 5.45
CA VAL A 72 28.85 8.14 6.55
C VAL A 72 29.86 7.10 6.05
N GLN A 73 29.60 6.48 4.90
CA GLN A 73 30.53 5.52 4.28
C GLN A 73 31.90 6.16 3.98
N LEU A 74 31.90 7.36 3.39
CA LEU A 74 33.14 8.10 3.08
C LEU A 74 33.91 8.54 4.34
N LEU A 75 33.21 8.75 5.46
CA LEU A 75 33.84 9.07 6.74
C LEU A 75 34.41 7.83 7.42
N ALA A 76 33.72 6.68 7.33
CA ALA A 76 34.15 5.42 7.92
C ALA A 76 35.50 4.92 7.38
N ASP A 77 35.80 5.22 6.12
CA ASP A 77 37.05 4.85 5.45
C ASP A 77 38.25 5.72 5.87
N LYS A 78 38.05 6.82 6.61
CA LYS A 78 39.13 7.73 7.00
C LYS A 78 39.87 7.25 8.25
N PRO A 79 41.22 7.24 8.25
CA PRO A 79 42.01 6.82 9.42
C PRO A 79 41.72 7.65 10.69
N LEU A 80 41.44 8.95 10.53
CA LEU A 80 41.11 9.87 11.61
C LEU A 80 39.76 9.58 12.29
N MET A 81 38.91 8.76 11.67
CA MET A 81 37.58 8.39 12.19
C MET A 81 37.57 7.04 12.90
N ALA A 82 38.73 6.41 13.12
CA ALA A 82 38.83 5.10 13.77
C ALA A 82 38.14 5.03 15.14
N ASN A 83 38.17 6.13 15.91
CA ASN A 83 37.53 6.22 17.24
C ASN A 83 36.01 6.36 17.18
N TYR A 84 35.43 6.68 16.01
CA TYR A 84 34.00 6.87 15.80
C TYR A 84 33.39 5.75 14.95
N ARG A 85 34.10 4.63 14.76
CA ARG A 85 33.63 3.52 13.92
C ARG A 85 32.28 2.98 14.38
N ASP A 86 32.11 2.78 15.69
CA ASP A 86 30.86 2.25 16.25
C ASP A 86 29.70 3.24 16.06
N ASP A 87 29.95 4.54 16.20
CA ASP A 87 28.95 5.59 15.97
C ASP A 87 28.55 5.68 14.48
N LEU A 88 29.53 5.62 13.56
CA LEU A 88 29.29 5.62 12.12
C LEU A 88 28.55 4.36 11.67
N GLN A 89 28.89 3.20 12.24
CA GLN A 89 28.17 1.94 12.02
C GLN A 89 26.72 2.07 12.49
N ALA A 90 26.49 2.61 13.69
CA ALA A 90 25.15 2.80 14.24
C ALA A 90 24.28 3.75 13.38
N ILE A 91 24.86 4.83 12.85
CA ILE A 91 24.16 5.73 11.92
C ILE A 91 23.80 5.00 10.62
N ASN A 92 24.73 4.19 10.09
CA ASN A 92 24.50 3.44 8.86
C ASN A 92 23.37 2.41 9.04
N ASP A 93 23.47 1.57 10.07
CA ASP A 93 22.48 0.54 10.41
C ASP A 93 21.08 1.16 10.65
N SER A 94 21.04 2.34 11.28
CA SER A 94 19.79 3.09 11.49
C SER A 94 19.20 3.63 10.19
N GLY A 95 20.04 4.15 9.28
CA GLY A 95 19.61 4.63 7.98
C GLY A 95 19.09 3.52 7.07
N GLU A 96 19.76 2.36 7.06
CA GLU A 96 19.29 1.16 6.36
C GLU A 96 17.95 0.67 6.93
N SER A 97 17.81 0.65 8.25
CA SER A 97 16.55 0.26 8.91
C SER A 97 15.41 1.22 8.55
N LEU A 98 15.67 2.53 8.50
CA LEU A 98 14.68 3.52 8.10
C LEU A 98 14.28 3.37 6.63
N LEU A 99 15.22 3.07 5.74
CA LEU A 99 14.92 2.76 4.33
C LEU A 99 14.03 1.53 4.20
N ALA A 100 14.28 0.48 4.98
CA ALA A 100 13.45 -0.72 4.97
C ALA A 100 12.00 -0.39 5.38
N ILE A 101 11.81 0.32 6.50
CA ILE A 101 10.48 0.74 6.97
C ILE A 101 9.78 1.61 5.93
N LEU A 102 10.50 2.56 5.33
CA LEU A 102 9.95 3.45 4.32
C LEU A 102 9.50 2.68 3.07
N ASN A 103 10.28 1.70 2.63
CA ASN A 103 9.92 0.84 1.50
C ASN A 103 8.72 -0.05 1.84
N ASP A 104 8.64 -0.64 3.04
CA ASP A 104 7.50 -1.45 3.45
C ASP A 104 6.18 -0.64 3.46
N ILE A 105 6.23 0.62 3.90
CA ILE A 105 5.07 1.54 3.89
C ILE A 105 4.63 1.84 2.44
N LEU A 106 5.58 2.01 1.52
CA LEU A 106 5.27 2.21 0.11
C LEU A 106 4.65 0.96 -0.51
N ASP A 107 5.23 -0.22 -0.28
CA ASP A 107 4.75 -1.47 -0.85
C ASP A 107 3.32 -1.76 -0.38
N TYR A 108 3.04 -1.55 0.91
CA TYR A 108 1.68 -1.65 1.45
C TYR A 108 0.72 -0.66 0.76
N SER A 109 1.14 0.59 0.58
CA SER A 109 0.33 1.64 -0.06
C SER A 109 0.07 1.36 -1.55
N ALA A 110 0.99 0.69 -2.25
CA ALA A 110 0.83 0.28 -3.64
C ALA A 110 -0.13 -0.93 -3.76
N ILE A 111 -0.08 -1.87 -2.81
CA ILE A 111 -0.99 -3.03 -2.75
C ILE A 111 -2.42 -2.59 -2.44
N GLU A 112 -2.62 -1.61 -1.54
CA GLU A 112 -3.94 -1.08 -1.17
C GLU A 112 -4.73 -0.53 -2.38
N VAL A 113 -4.04 -0.09 -3.45
CA VAL A 113 -4.66 0.44 -4.68
C VAL A 113 -4.87 -0.66 -5.75
N GLY A 114 -4.53 -1.92 -5.44
CA GLY A 114 -4.67 -3.05 -6.36
C GLY A 114 -3.42 -3.36 -7.19
N GLY A 115 -2.25 -2.86 -6.78
CA GLY A 115 -0.95 -3.23 -7.39
C GLY A 115 -0.61 -2.52 -8.70
N THR A 116 -1.48 -1.64 -9.21
CA THR A 116 -1.28 -0.87 -10.46
C THR A 116 -0.11 0.10 -10.42
N ASN A 117 0.42 0.44 -9.23
CA ASN A 117 1.59 1.30 -9.05
C ASN A 117 2.92 0.53 -8.87
N VAL A 118 2.93 -0.80 -8.98
CA VAL A 118 4.18 -1.57 -9.05
C VAL A 118 4.64 -1.58 -10.50
N SER A 119 5.57 -0.69 -10.85
CA SER A 119 6.21 -0.70 -12.16
C SER A 119 7.40 -1.67 -12.14
N ILE A 120 7.35 -2.70 -12.98
CA ILE A 120 8.51 -3.54 -13.27
C ILE A 120 9.28 -2.85 -14.39
N SER A 121 10.48 -2.34 -14.09
CA SER A 121 11.40 -1.79 -15.09
C SER A 121 12.20 -2.93 -15.71
N GLU A 122 12.12 -3.11 -17.03
CA GLU A 122 13.03 -3.99 -17.76
C GLU A 122 14.36 -3.25 -17.99
N GLU A 123 15.35 -3.55 -17.14
CA GLU A 123 16.69 -3.01 -17.27
C GLU A 123 17.71 -4.13 -17.55
N PRO A 124 18.69 -3.89 -18.44
CA PRO A 124 19.80 -4.82 -18.62
C PRO A 124 20.57 -4.98 -17.30
N PHE A 125 20.75 -6.22 -16.84
CA PHE A 125 21.56 -6.51 -15.67
C PHE A 125 22.53 -7.66 -15.94
N GLU A 126 23.66 -7.65 -15.24
CA GLU A 126 24.67 -8.71 -15.32
C GLU A 126 24.37 -9.82 -14.30
N PRO A 127 24.04 -11.05 -14.74
CA PRO A 127 23.63 -12.14 -13.83
C PRO A 127 24.69 -12.48 -12.78
N ARG A 128 25.98 -12.39 -13.14
CA ARG A 128 27.09 -12.63 -12.22
C ARG A 128 27.16 -11.59 -11.10
N GLN A 129 26.95 -10.32 -11.42
CA GLN A 129 26.96 -9.26 -10.41
C GLN A 129 25.75 -9.39 -9.48
N LEU A 130 24.56 -9.65 -10.04
CA LEU A 130 23.36 -9.85 -9.25
C LEU A 130 23.51 -11.03 -8.28
N LEU A 131 24.04 -12.16 -8.76
CA LEU A 131 24.28 -13.33 -7.93
C LEU A 131 25.30 -13.05 -6.82
N ASN A 132 26.40 -12.37 -7.13
CA ASN A 132 27.39 -11.99 -6.12
C ASN A 132 26.79 -11.06 -5.05
N SER A 133 26.01 -10.07 -5.46
CA SER A 133 25.30 -9.17 -4.52
C SER A 133 24.34 -9.96 -3.63
N ALA A 134 23.55 -10.87 -4.20
CA ALA A 134 22.62 -11.72 -3.43
C ALA A 134 23.36 -12.63 -2.44
N LEU A 135 24.47 -13.26 -2.85
CA LEU A 135 25.29 -14.10 -1.99
C LEU A 135 25.93 -13.28 -0.85
N HIS A 136 26.40 -12.07 -1.14
CA HIS A 136 26.96 -11.17 -0.12
C HIS A 136 25.91 -10.76 0.92
N LEU A 137 24.69 -10.47 0.48
CA LEU A 137 23.53 -10.15 1.33
C LEU A 137 23.12 -11.33 2.22
N MET A 138 23.20 -12.56 1.69
CA MET A 138 22.94 -13.77 2.46
C MET A 138 24.07 -14.08 3.44
N HIS A 139 25.32 -13.84 3.06
CA HIS A 139 26.48 -14.07 3.92
C HIS A 139 26.52 -13.13 5.12
N SER A 140 26.13 -11.85 4.96
CA SER A 140 26.05 -10.90 6.08
C SER A 140 25.01 -11.33 7.12
N ARG A 141 23.89 -11.95 6.71
CA ARG A 141 22.88 -12.50 7.62
C ARG A 141 23.35 -13.73 8.40
N VAL A 142 24.26 -14.52 7.83
CA VAL A 142 24.88 -15.66 8.53
C VAL A 142 25.90 -15.19 9.57
N GLN A 143 26.67 -14.14 9.28
CA GLN A 143 27.67 -13.57 10.19
C GLN A 143 27.02 -12.75 11.34
N GLY A 144 25.96 -11.98 11.05
CA GLY A 144 25.24 -11.17 12.05
C GLY A 144 24.41 -11.96 13.07
N GLY A 145 24.10 -13.24 12.79
CA GLY A 145 23.47 -14.16 13.74
C GLY A 145 24.44 -14.74 14.77
N ALA A 146 25.75 -14.75 14.49
CA ALA A 146 26.77 -15.31 15.37
C ALA A 146 27.22 -14.37 16.49
N HIS A 147 26.99 -13.06 16.36
CA HIS A 147 27.34 -12.05 17.39
C HIS A 147 26.19 -11.68 18.35
N ARG A 148 24.98 -12.22 18.15
CA ARG A 148 23.80 -11.91 18.97
C ARG A 148 23.47 -12.98 20.03
N ARG A 149 24.45 -13.80 20.39
CA ARG A 149 24.40 -14.79 21.47
C ARG A 149 25.67 -14.71 22.31
N LEU A 150 25.80 -13.66 23.11
CA LEU A 150 26.53 -13.66 24.38
C LEU A 150 25.70 -12.87 25.39
#